data_AF-A0A1D2J2I8-F1
#
_entry.id   AF-A0A1D2J2I8-F1
#
_cell.length_a   1.000
_cell.length_b   1.000
_cell.length_c   1.000
_cell.angle_alpha   90.00
_cell.angle_beta   90.00
_cell.angle_gamma   90.00
#
_symmetry.space_group_name_H-M   'P 1'
#
loop_
_entity.id
_entity.type
_entity.pdbx_description
1 polymer ?
#
loop_
_entity_poly.entity_id
_entity_poly.type
_entity_poly.pdbx_seq_one_letter_code
_entity_poly.pdbx_strand_id
1 'polypeptide(L)'
;MTTLSPHDSDIIAKHPFNDSLNSLRGPLQEAEQAYDASADPKDEICQRAISKLLSFFLGQEIAVELQSKISKHSVARELVDIHECILKGDFNYNDFQLLARLIIQKAPDVDIWKAVLDLTVTISQSIPPLTSIPCFFTGTPVKTTSSSQKDSKQTRELVNMRIFEEICDCTFQNVEGFFNKYFKGKDWSDKADAICQHVLAPDSDGNWAQFPDPPMQSD
;
A
#
# COMPACT_ATOMS: atom_id res chain seq x y z
N MET A 1 -9.39 -2.90 -21.48
CA MET A 1 -10.75 -2.48 -21.85
C MET A 1 -11.71 -2.94 -20.77
N THR A 2 -11.62 -2.29 -19.62
CA THR A 2 -12.45 -2.55 -18.45
C THR A 2 -13.86 -1.98 -18.67
N THR A 3 -14.90 -2.78 -18.50
CA THR A 3 -16.29 -2.32 -18.55
C THR A 3 -16.69 -1.67 -17.22
N LEU A 4 -17.02 -0.38 -17.18
CA LEU A 4 -17.44 0.27 -15.92
C LEU A 4 -18.74 -0.36 -15.39
N SER A 5 -18.83 -0.55 -14.08
CA SER A 5 -20.09 -0.94 -13.44
C SER A 5 -21.10 0.21 -13.53
N PRO A 6 -22.42 -0.05 -13.56
CA PRO A 6 -23.43 0.99 -13.41
C PRO A 6 -23.21 1.83 -12.13
N HIS A 7 -22.76 1.19 -11.05
CA HIS A 7 -22.44 1.86 -9.79
C HIS A 7 -21.28 2.86 -9.94
N ASP A 8 -20.19 2.45 -10.61
CA ASP A 8 -19.03 3.32 -10.86
C ASP A 8 -19.42 4.51 -11.75
N SER A 9 -20.30 4.26 -12.72
CA SER A 9 -20.80 5.30 -13.63
C SER A 9 -21.63 6.35 -12.89
N ASP A 10 -22.45 5.92 -11.92
CA ASP A 10 -23.22 6.82 -11.04
C ASP A 10 -22.31 7.65 -10.12
N ILE A 11 -21.20 7.08 -9.64
CA ILE A 11 -20.20 7.79 -8.84
C ILE A 11 -19.48 8.84 -9.71
N ILE A 12 -19.03 8.46 -10.92
CA ILE A 12 -18.39 9.39 -11.87
C ILE A 12 -19.32 10.56 -12.21
N ALA A 13 -20.61 10.30 -12.43
CA ALA A 13 -21.59 11.34 -12.72
C ALA A 13 -21.77 12.35 -11.57
N LYS A 14 -21.49 11.96 -10.32
CA LYS A 14 -21.54 12.86 -9.15
C LYS A 14 -20.28 13.72 -8.99
N HIS A 15 -19.16 13.33 -9.58
CA HIS A 15 -17.87 14.00 -9.46
C HIS A 15 -17.26 14.35 -10.83
N PRO A 16 -17.91 15.23 -11.62
CA PRO A 16 -17.38 15.64 -12.90
C PRO A 16 -16.09 16.48 -12.74
N PHE A 17 -15.13 16.28 -13.65
CA PHE A 17 -13.86 17.02 -13.63
C PHE A 17 -14.04 18.50 -13.93
N ASN A 18 -15.07 18.88 -14.69
CA ASN A 18 -15.33 20.24 -15.15
C ASN A 18 -14.06 20.88 -15.76
N ASP A 19 -13.71 22.09 -15.33
CA ASP A 19 -12.53 22.81 -15.80
C ASP A 19 -11.24 22.43 -15.06
N SER A 20 -11.30 21.54 -14.07
CA SER A 20 -10.17 21.21 -13.19
C SER A 20 -8.98 20.61 -13.96
N LEU A 21 -9.26 19.84 -15.01
CA LEU A 21 -8.25 19.25 -15.90
C LEU A 21 -7.62 20.25 -16.87
N ASN A 22 -8.18 21.45 -17.06
CA ASN A 22 -7.66 22.41 -18.05
C ASN A 22 -6.25 22.87 -17.73
N SER A 23 -5.90 22.94 -16.44
CA SER A 23 -4.56 23.30 -15.97
C SER A 23 -3.48 22.27 -16.36
N LEU A 24 -3.86 21.01 -16.56
CA LEU A 24 -2.94 19.90 -16.87
C LEU A 24 -2.73 19.71 -18.38
N ARG A 25 -3.59 20.29 -19.23
CA ARG A 25 -3.52 20.14 -20.69
C ARG A 25 -2.22 20.67 -21.28
N GLY A 26 -1.80 21.87 -20.87
CA GLY A 26 -0.57 22.49 -21.36
C GLY A 26 0.67 21.62 -21.09
N PRO A 27 0.91 21.23 -19.81
CA PRO A 27 2.00 20.33 -19.45
C PRO A 27 1.97 18.97 -20.18
N LEU A 28 0.79 18.37 -20.36
CA LEU A 28 0.65 17.09 -21.07
C LEU A 28 0.92 17.21 -22.57
N GLN A 29 0.51 18.32 -23.19
CA GLN A 29 0.77 18.59 -24.60
C GLN A 29 2.26 18.84 -24.87
N GLU A 30 2.94 19.53 -23.95
CA GLU A 30 4.40 19.70 -24.00
C GLU A 30 5.11 18.34 -23.87
N ALA A 31 4.65 17.48 -22.98
CA ALA A 31 5.19 16.12 -22.83
C ALA A 31 5.00 15.27 -24.11
N GLU A 32 3.79 15.26 -24.69
CA GLU A 32 3.51 14.49 -25.93
C GLU A 32 4.40 14.97 -27.09
N GLN A 33 4.55 16.29 -27.26
CA GLN A 33 5.42 16.86 -28.30
C GLN A 33 6.90 16.55 -28.05
N ALA A 34 7.34 16.59 -26.80
CA ALA A 34 8.72 16.27 -26.44
C ALA A 34 9.04 14.78 -26.68
N TYR A 35 8.06 13.91 -26.46
CA TYR A 35 8.15 12.48 -26.72
C TYR A 35 8.20 12.15 -28.22
N ASP A 36 7.34 12.77 -29.03
CA ASP A 36 7.30 12.55 -30.49
C ASP A 36 8.56 13.10 -31.22
N ALA A 37 9.20 14.14 -30.69
CA ALA A 37 10.32 14.81 -31.32
C ALA A 37 11.69 14.14 -31.12
N SER A 38 11.81 13.16 -30.20
CA SER A 38 13.09 12.61 -29.73
C SER A 38 13.03 11.09 -29.59
N ALA A 39 14.01 10.39 -30.16
CA ALA A 39 14.21 8.95 -29.92
C ALA A 39 14.85 8.64 -28.56
N ASP A 40 15.29 9.67 -27.82
CA ASP A 40 15.88 9.57 -26.49
C ASP A 40 14.91 10.18 -25.46
N PRO A 41 14.61 9.52 -24.33
CA PRO A 41 13.55 9.98 -23.45
C PRO A 41 14.00 11.25 -22.72
N LYS A 42 13.33 12.38 -22.97
CA LYS A 42 13.30 13.47 -22.00
C LYS A 42 12.32 13.08 -20.89
N ASP A 43 12.70 12.04 -20.16
CA ASP A 43 11.89 11.44 -19.10
C ASP A 43 11.49 12.51 -18.08
N GLU A 44 12.34 13.51 -17.79
CA GLU A 44 12.01 14.54 -16.80
C GLU A 44 10.76 15.37 -17.13
N ILE A 45 10.53 15.74 -18.40
CA ILE A 45 9.36 16.54 -18.79
C ILE A 45 8.10 15.67 -18.72
N CYS A 46 8.19 14.47 -19.27
CA CYS A 46 7.10 13.50 -19.29
C CYS A 46 6.73 13.07 -17.85
N GLN A 47 7.73 12.68 -17.07
CA GLN A 47 7.60 12.30 -15.66
C GLN A 47 6.98 13.44 -14.85
N ARG A 48 7.45 14.68 -15.01
CA ARG A 48 6.85 15.83 -14.30
C ARG A 48 5.38 16.05 -14.67
N ALA A 49 5.02 15.89 -15.94
CA ALA A 49 3.64 16.04 -16.38
C ALA A 49 2.75 14.92 -15.81
N ILE A 50 3.23 13.67 -15.84
CA ILE A 50 2.52 12.51 -15.29
C ILE A 50 2.42 12.57 -13.77
N SER A 51 3.48 12.95 -13.04
CA SER A 51 3.43 13.11 -11.58
C SER A 51 2.40 14.17 -11.16
N LYS A 52 2.31 15.29 -11.89
CA LYS A 52 1.25 16.30 -11.67
C LYS A 52 -0.14 15.74 -11.93
N LEU A 53 -0.28 14.94 -12.98
CA LEU A 53 -1.54 14.28 -13.33
C LEU A 53 -1.98 13.29 -12.24
N LEU A 54 -1.08 12.45 -11.76
CA LEU A 54 -1.36 11.50 -10.67
C LEU A 54 -1.69 12.22 -9.37
N SER A 55 -0.96 13.28 -9.03
CA SER A 55 -1.25 14.12 -7.87
C SER A 55 -2.65 14.74 -7.95
N PHE A 56 -3.09 15.14 -9.15
CA PHE A 56 -4.44 15.64 -9.37
C PHE A 56 -5.49 14.56 -9.10
N PHE A 57 -5.32 13.35 -9.63
CA PHE A 57 -6.26 12.24 -9.40
C PHE A 57 -6.31 11.82 -7.93
N LEU A 58 -5.17 11.79 -7.24
CA LEU A 58 -5.10 11.51 -5.80
C LEU A 58 -5.83 12.57 -4.96
N GLY A 59 -5.92 13.81 -5.45
CA GLY A 59 -6.69 14.88 -4.84
C GLY A 59 -8.20 14.78 -5.07
N GLN A 60 -8.69 13.83 -5.88
CA GLN A 60 -10.12 13.64 -6.13
C GLN A 60 -10.73 12.64 -5.16
N GLU A 61 -11.84 13.00 -4.52
CA GLU A 61 -12.56 12.15 -3.57
C GLU A 61 -13.01 10.82 -4.19
N ILE A 62 -13.42 10.86 -5.46
CA ILE A 62 -13.80 9.69 -6.27
C ILE A 62 -12.69 8.64 -6.40
N ALA A 63 -11.40 9.00 -6.27
CA ALA A 63 -10.31 8.01 -6.30
C ALA A 63 -10.35 7.08 -5.07
N VAL A 64 -10.89 7.52 -3.94
CA VAL A 64 -11.06 6.72 -2.73
C VAL A 64 -12.33 5.86 -2.80
N GLU A 65 -13.38 6.37 -3.44
CA GLU A 65 -14.67 5.67 -3.60
C GLU A 65 -14.65 4.59 -4.68
N LEU A 66 -13.90 4.80 -5.77
CA LEU A 66 -13.76 3.80 -6.82
C LEU A 66 -12.96 2.60 -6.31
N GLN A 67 -13.54 1.41 -6.46
CA GLN A 67 -12.87 0.15 -6.17
C GLN A 67 -12.15 -0.36 -7.40
N SER A 68 -10.92 -0.82 -7.21
CA SER A 68 -10.23 -1.57 -8.23
C SER A 68 -10.95 -2.91 -8.46
N LYS A 69 -10.91 -3.38 -9.71
CA LYS A 69 -11.44 -4.70 -10.05
C LYS A 69 -10.48 -5.83 -9.72
N ILE A 70 -9.19 -5.51 -9.58
CA ILE A 70 -8.11 -6.50 -9.41
C ILE A 70 -7.79 -6.67 -7.94
N SER A 71 -7.75 -5.57 -7.20
CA SER A 71 -7.51 -5.58 -5.77
C SER A 71 -8.78 -5.11 -5.06
N LYS A 72 -9.08 -5.63 -3.86
CA LYS A 72 -10.13 -5.05 -3.01
C LYS A 72 -9.75 -3.66 -2.46
N HIS A 73 -8.73 -3.02 -3.04
CA HIS A 73 -8.24 -1.72 -2.62
C HIS A 73 -8.90 -0.61 -3.47
N SER A 74 -8.88 0.59 -2.91
CA SER A 74 -9.31 1.78 -3.64
C SER A 74 -8.32 2.11 -4.76
N VAL A 75 -8.82 2.72 -5.82
CA VAL A 75 -8.00 3.23 -6.94
C VAL A 75 -6.93 4.20 -6.43
N ALA A 76 -7.23 4.98 -5.40
CA ALA A 76 -6.26 5.86 -4.75
C ALA A 76 -5.00 5.12 -4.27
N ARG A 77 -5.13 3.92 -3.69
CA ARG A 77 -3.97 3.14 -3.23
C ARG A 77 -3.09 2.71 -4.40
N GLU A 78 -3.70 2.22 -5.47
CA GLU A 78 -2.98 1.83 -6.68
C GLU A 78 -2.29 3.02 -7.35
N LEU A 79 -2.94 4.20 -7.35
CA LEU A 79 -2.33 5.43 -7.86
C LEU A 79 -1.13 5.90 -7.02
N VAL A 80 -1.15 5.70 -5.70
CA VAL A 80 0.01 5.97 -4.83
C VAL A 80 1.16 5.03 -5.19
N ASP A 81 0.89 3.73 -5.33
CA ASP A 81 1.90 2.74 -5.67
C ASP A 81 2.54 3.07 -7.03
N ILE A 82 1.73 3.44 -8.03
CA ILE A 82 2.21 3.89 -9.35
C ILE A 82 3.07 5.15 -9.20
N HIS A 83 2.61 6.13 -8.43
CA HIS A 83 3.35 7.37 -8.22
C HIS A 83 4.72 7.11 -7.57
N GLU A 84 4.80 6.18 -6.62
CA GLU A 84 6.07 5.74 -6.05
C GLU A 84 6.99 5.05 -7.05
N CYS A 85 6.46 4.16 -7.91
CA CYS A 85 7.26 3.51 -8.95
C CYS A 85 7.91 4.54 -9.89
N ILE A 86 7.15 5.56 -10.28
CA ILE A 86 7.65 6.66 -11.11
C ILE A 86 8.79 7.42 -10.41
N LEU A 87 8.68 7.68 -9.10
CA LEU A 87 9.73 8.33 -8.32
C LEU A 87 10.99 7.46 -8.15
N LYS A 88 10.83 6.14 -8.13
CA LYS A 88 11.92 5.16 -8.05
C LYS A 88 12.63 4.95 -9.40
N GLY A 89 12.14 5.58 -10.46
CA GLY A 89 12.73 5.51 -11.81
C GLY A 89 12.13 4.45 -12.72
N ASP A 90 11.06 3.78 -12.29
CA ASP A 90 10.30 2.84 -13.11
C ASP A 90 9.18 3.58 -13.85
N PHE A 91 9.58 4.40 -14.82
CA PHE A 91 8.68 5.26 -15.58
C PHE A 91 8.82 4.98 -17.08
N ASN A 92 7.70 4.71 -17.74
CA ASN A 92 7.61 4.61 -19.18
C ASN A 92 6.40 5.41 -19.68
N TYR A 93 6.65 6.46 -20.45
CA TYR A 93 5.58 7.35 -20.93
C TYR A 93 4.56 6.63 -21.81
N ASN A 94 4.93 5.54 -22.51
CA ASN A 94 4.01 4.77 -23.34
C ASN A 94 2.80 4.25 -22.56
N ASP A 95 3.00 3.89 -21.28
CA ASP A 95 1.93 3.37 -20.42
C ASP A 95 0.88 4.46 -20.14
N PHE A 96 1.31 5.72 -20.06
CA PHE A 96 0.46 6.87 -19.75
C PHE A 96 -0.02 7.62 -21.00
N GLN A 97 0.52 7.32 -22.17
CA GLN A 97 0.26 8.06 -23.40
C GLN A 97 -1.23 8.08 -23.77
N LEU A 98 -1.92 6.95 -23.61
CA LEU A 98 -3.36 6.86 -23.87
C LEU A 98 -4.15 7.83 -22.98
N LEU A 99 -3.82 7.87 -21.69
CA LEU A 99 -4.47 8.74 -20.72
C LEU A 99 -4.17 10.22 -21.00
N ALA A 100 -2.91 10.56 -21.32
CA ALA A 100 -2.51 11.91 -21.69
C ALA A 100 -3.29 12.41 -22.91
N ARG A 101 -3.42 11.59 -23.96
CA ARG A 101 -4.17 11.92 -25.18
C ARG A 101 -5.65 12.17 -24.92
N LEU A 102 -6.30 11.34 -24.11
CA LEU A 102 -7.71 11.51 -23.75
C LEU A 102 -7.96 12.87 -23.06
N ILE A 103 -7.06 13.24 -22.14
CA ILE A 103 -7.14 14.51 -21.44
C ILE A 103 -6.93 15.66 -22.43
N ILE A 104 -5.90 15.62 -23.28
CA ILE A 104 -5.63 16.63 -24.31
C ILE A 104 -6.84 16.82 -25.23
N GLN A 105 -7.51 15.73 -25.62
CA GLN A 105 -8.64 15.73 -26.54
C GLN A 105 -10.00 16.14 -25.93
N LYS A 106 -10.06 16.43 -24.61
CA LYS A 106 -11.34 16.72 -23.91
C LYS A 106 -12.30 15.53 -23.97
N ALA A 107 -11.78 14.32 -23.80
CA ALA A 107 -12.61 13.14 -23.68
C ALA A 107 -13.59 13.25 -22.49
N PRO A 108 -14.75 12.58 -22.55
CA PRO A 108 -15.67 12.48 -21.42
C PRO A 108 -14.99 11.92 -20.16
N ASP A 109 -15.42 12.39 -18.98
CA ASP A 109 -14.87 11.97 -17.69
C ASP A 109 -14.92 10.45 -17.48
N VAL A 110 -15.97 9.80 -18.00
CA VAL A 110 -16.14 8.34 -18.01
C VAL A 110 -15.01 7.64 -18.74
N ASP A 111 -14.60 8.15 -19.90
CA ASP A 111 -13.51 7.58 -20.70
C ASP A 111 -12.16 7.81 -20.04
N ILE A 112 -11.98 8.96 -19.37
CA ILE A 112 -10.77 9.28 -18.60
C ILE A 112 -10.64 8.32 -17.40
N TRP A 113 -11.69 8.16 -16.59
CA TRP A 113 -11.67 7.22 -15.46
C TRP A 113 -11.50 5.77 -15.88
N LYS A 114 -12.11 5.38 -17.00
CA LYS A 114 -11.90 4.06 -17.57
C LYS A 114 -10.43 3.84 -17.97
N ALA A 115 -9.79 4.85 -18.56
CA ALA A 115 -8.36 4.79 -18.87
C ALA A 115 -7.50 4.74 -17.61
N VAL A 116 -7.86 5.46 -16.53
CA VAL A 116 -7.17 5.36 -15.23
C VAL A 116 -7.27 3.94 -14.67
N LEU A 117 -8.45 3.32 -14.69
CA LEU A 117 -8.63 1.94 -14.22
C LEU A 117 -7.87 0.93 -15.08
N ASP A 118 -7.89 1.08 -16.41
CA ASP A 118 -7.12 0.24 -17.33
C ASP A 118 -5.60 0.44 -17.10
N LEU A 119 -5.16 1.64 -16.74
CA LEU A 119 -3.77 1.95 -16.40
C LEU A 119 -3.34 1.26 -15.10
N THR A 120 -4.13 1.32 -14.04
CA THR A 120 -3.77 0.62 -12.79
C THR A 120 -3.68 -0.88 -13.01
N VAL A 121 -4.61 -1.46 -13.77
CA VAL A 121 -4.56 -2.87 -14.18
C VAL A 121 -3.28 -3.18 -14.94
N THR A 122 -2.93 -2.36 -15.93
CA THR A 122 -1.77 -2.60 -16.80
C THR A 122 -0.47 -2.51 -16.01
N ILE A 123 -0.30 -1.47 -15.20
CA ILE A 123 0.91 -1.28 -14.39
C ILE A 123 0.99 -2.34 -13.29
N SER A 124 -0.10 -2.69 -12.61
CA SER A 124 -0.11 -3.78 -11.62
C SER A 124 0.23 -5.16 -12.21
N GLN A 125 -0.05 -5.39 -13.49
CA GLN A 125 0.33 -6.63 -14.20
C GLN A 125 1.74 -6.59 -14.77
N SER A 126 2.23 -5.40 -15.15
CA SER A 126 3.57 -5.18 -15.69
C SER A 126 4.63 -5.12 -14.60
N ILE A 127 4.28 -4.59 -13.43
CA ILE A 127 4.98 -4.91 -12.19
C ILE A 127 4.81 -6.43 -12.07
N PRO A 128 5.89 -7.24 -12.12
CA PRO A 128 5.79 -8.63 -11.65
C PRO A 128 5.01 -8.56 -10.35
N PRO A 129 4.12 -9.53 -9.99
CA PRO A 129 3.57 -9.52 -8.63
C PRO A 129 4.76 -9.21 -7.77
N LEU A 130 4.70 -8.16 -6.95
CA LEU A 130 5.76 -7.90 -6.01
C LEU A 130 5.88 -9.26 -5.34
N THR A 131 6.84 -10.10 -5.80
CA THR A 131 7.56 -11.01 -4.99
C THR A 131 7.78 -10.10 -3.83
N SER A 132 7.18 -10.46 -2.71
CA SER A 132 7.65 -10.11 -1.40
C SER A 132 9.17 -10.13 -1.52
N ILE A 133 9.75 -9.04 -2.02
CA ILE A 133 11.16 -8.76 -1.97
C ILE A 133 11.19 -8.55 -0.48
N PRO A 134 11.70 -9.53 0.29
CA PRO A 134 11.92 -9.27 1.69
C PRO A 134 12.78 -8.02 1.65
N CYS A 135 12.25 -6.92 2.16
CA CYS A 135 12.87 -5.60 2.11
C CYS A 135 14.37 -5.82 2.20
N PHE A 136 15.11 -5.65 1.09
CA PHE A 136 16.50 -6.09 1.05
C PHE A 136 17.18 -5.30 2.13
N PHE A 137 17.53 -6.03 3.18
CA PHE A 137 18.03 -5.53 4.43
C PHE A 137 19.47 -5.10 4.21
N THR A 138 19.63 -4.00 3.48
CA THR A 138 20.89 -3.28 3.32
C THR A 138 20.95 -2.07 4.25
N GLY A 139 19.92 -1.88 5.09
CA GLY A 139 20.08 -1.19 6.35
C GLY A 139 20.65 -2.19 7.36
N THR A 140 21.71 -1.79 8.04
CA THR A 140 22.25 -2.45 9.24
C THR A 140 21.14 -3.15 10.03
N PRO A 141 21.35 -4.38 10.55
CA PRO A 141 20.40 -4.99 11.44
C PRO A 141 19.95 -3.99 12.48
N VAL A 142 18.66 -3.63 12.43
CA VAL A 142 18.05 -2.86 13.50
C VAL A 142 18.20 -3.77 14.70
N LYS A 143 19.19 -3.48 15.54
CA LYS A 143 19.35 -4.12 16.84
C LYS A 143 18.14 -3.65 17.63
N THR A 144 17.06 -4.42 17.55
CA THR A 144 15.85 -4.25 18.36
C THR A 144 16.20 -4.61 19.78
N THR A 145 16.80 -3.64 20.48
CA THR A 145 16.90 -3.71 21.93
C THR A 145 15.51 -3.41 22.48
N SER A 146 14.77 -4.48 22.78
CA SER A 146 13.53 -4.49 23.60
C SER A 146 13.70 -3.71 24.92
N SER A 147 14.94 -3.40 25.31
CA SER A 147 15.35 -2.57 26.44
C SER A 147 14.74 -1.16 26.49
N SER A 148 14.23 -0.60 25.38
CA SER A 148 13.65 0.76 25.36
C SER A 148 12.18 0.84 25.82
N GLN A 149 11.52 -0.29 26.06
CA GLN A 149 10.09 -0.34 26.39
C GLN A 149 9.79 -0.49 27.89
N LYS A 150 10.76 -0.22 28.76
CA LYS A 150 10.63 -0.39 30.23
C LYS A 150 10.11 0.86 30.95
N ASP A 151 9.58 1.85 30.22
CA ASP A 151 9.13 3.10 30.82
C ASP A 151 7.60 3.12 31.02
N SER A 152 7.17 3.57 32.20
CA SER A 152 5.78 3.60 32.69
C SER A 152 4.80 4.43 31.82
N LYS A 153 5.32 5.14 30.82
CA LYS A 153 4.58 5.99 29.88
C LYS A 153 4.12 5.27 28.61
N GLN A 154 4.56 4.03 28.39
CA GLN A 154 4.12 3.27 27.23
C GLN A 154 2.75 2.62 27.48
N THR A 155 1.70 3.27 27.01
CA THR A 155 0.37 2.68 26.96
C THR A 155 0.32 1.56 25.92
N ARG A 156 -0.58 0.57 26.13
CA ARG A 156 -0.86 -0.54 25.19
C ARG A 156 -0.99 -0.05 23.75
N GLU A 157 -1.60 1.12 23.56
CA GLU A 157 -1.82 1.74 22.25
C GLU A 157 -0.52 2.11 21.54
N LEU A 158 0.45 2.70 22.24
CA LEU A 158 1.75 3.06 21.65
C LEU A 158 2.58 1.83 21.29
N VAL A 159 2.51 0.78 22.12
CA VAL A 159 3.17 -0.50 21.86
C VAL A 159 2.52 -1.19 20.67
N ASN A 160 1.19 -1.25 20.63
CA ASN A 160 0.46 -1.85 19.52
C ASN A 160 0.72 -1.10 18.21
N MET A 161 0.77 0.23 18.22
CA MET A 161 1.04 1.04 17.04
C MET A 161 2.43 0.75 16.47
N ARG A 162 3.45 0.68 17.33
CA ARG A 162 4.81 0.35 16.91
C ARG A 162 4.96 -1.10 16.45
N ILE A 163 4.38 -2.06 17.17
CA ILE A 163 4.36 -3.46 16.75
C ILE A 163 3.64 -3.59 15.41
N PHE A 164 2.53 -2.87 15.22
CA PHE A 164 1.79 -2.87 13.97
C PHE A 164 2.62 -2.29 12.83
N GLU A 165 3.31 -1.16 13.01
CA GLU A 165 4.28 -0.64 12.03
C GLU A 165 5.39 -1.64 11.70
N GLU A 166 5.85 -2.43 12.68
CA GLU A 166 6.90 -3.44 12.47
C GLU A 166 6.40 -4.68 11.71
N ILE A 167 5.15 -5.08 11.91
CA ILE A 167 4.59 -6.31 11.33
C ILE A 167 3.59 -6.05 10.19
N CYS A 168 3.22 -4.81 9.89
CA CYS A 168 2.22 -4.50 8.86
C CYS A 168 2.67 -4.94 7.47
N ASP A 169 3.99 -4.94 7.24
CA ASP A 169 4.61 -5.38 5.99
C ASP A 169 4.95 -6.88 6.01
N CYS A 170 4.72 -7.57 7.12
CA CYS A 170 4.86 -9.03 7.19
C CYS A 170 3.67 -9.69 6.48
N THR A 171 3.96 -10.36 5.37
CA THR A 171 3.04 -10.97 4.40
C THR A 171 2.19 -12.13 4.92
N PHE A 172 2.23 -12.45 6.21
CA PHE A 172 1.53 -13.59 6.81
C PHE A 172 0.46 -13.13 7.80
N GLN A 173 -0.59 -12.49 7.30
CA GLN A 173 -1.81 -12.28 8.08
C GLN A 173 -2.74 -13.49 7.96
N ASN A 174 -3.25 -13.95 9.10
CA ASN A 174 -4.30 -14.96 9.17
C ASN A 174 -3.97 -16.29 8.48
N VAL A 175 -2.74 -16.81 8.69
CA VAL A 175 -2.30 -18.11 8.14
C VAL A 175 -3.28 -19.19 8.56
N GLU A 176 -4.09 -19.65 7.60
CA GLU A 176 -5.16 -20.58 7.84
C GLU A 176 -4.61 -21.87 8.47
N GLY A 177 -5.24 -22.32 9.55
CA GLY A 177 -4.83 -23.53 10.26
C GLY A 177 -3.64 -23.38 11.21
N PHE A 178 -2.90 -22.26 11.22
CA PHE A 178 -1.80 -22.04 12.17
C PHE A 178 -2.27 -22.14 13.63
N PHE A 179 -3.31 -21.40 13.98
CA PHE A 179 -3.85 -21.39 15.34
C PHE A 179 -4.38 -22.77 15.75
N ASN A 180 -5.04 -23.47 14.82
CA ASN A 180 -5.56 -24.80 15.07
C ASN A 180 -4.45 -25.84 15.24
N LYS A 181 -3.36 -25.72 14.47
CA LYS A 181 -2.22 -26.66 14.50
C LYS A 181 -1.45 -26.60 15.81
N TYR A 182 -1.22 -25.38 16.30
CA TYR A 182 -0.30 -25.16 17.42
C TYR A 182 -0.98 -24.84 18.76
N PHE A 183 -2.21 -24.30 18.76
CA PHE A 183 -2.84 -23.79 19.99
C PHE A 183 -4.18 -24.45 20.32
N LYS A 184 -5.03 -24.76 19.34
CA LYS A 184 -6.37 -25.34 19.59
C LYS A 184 -6.29 -26.83 19.93
N GLY A 185 -6.85 -27.22 21.08
CA GLY A 185 -6.94 -28.63 21.50
C GLY A 185 -5.57 -29.27 21.78
N LYS A 186 -4.55 -28.46 22.03
CA LYS A 186 -3.27 -28.91 22.56
C LYS A 186 -3.30 -28.77 24.06
N ASP A 187 -2.81 -29.78 24.75
CA ASP A 187 -2.55 -29.67 26.19
C ASP A 187 -1.35 -28.75 26.35
N TRP A 188 -1.59 -27.62 27.02
CA TRP A 188 -0.52 -26.74 27.42
C TRP A 188 0.24 -27.45 28.53
N SER A 189 1.57 -27.33 28.54
CA SER A 189 2.35 -27.91 29.64
C SER A 189 1.85 -27.34 30.97
N ASP A 190 1.84 -28.15 32.04
CA ASP A 190 1.47 -27.71 33.40
C ASP A 190 2.22 -26.43 33.81
N LYS A 191 3.45 -26.26 33.30
CA LYS A 191 4.26 -25.05 33.47
C LYS A 191 3.66 -23.80 32.83
N ALA A 192 3.11 -23.92 31.62
CA ALA A 192 2.46 -22.81 30.91
C ALA A 192 1.12 -22.44 31.56
N ASP A 193 0.36 -23.43 32.03
CA ASP A 193 -0.88 -23.20 32.79
C ASP A 193 -0.61 -22.52 34.13
N ALA A 194 0.43 -22.94 34.86
CA ALA A 194 0.84 -22.30 36.10
C ALA A 194 1.24 -20.84 35.89
N ILE A 195 1.96 -20.52 34.81
CA ILE A 195 2.30 -19.14 34.45
C ILE A 195 1.03 -18.33 34.13
N CYS A 196 0.11 -18.89 33.35
CA CYS A 196 -1.15 -18.23 32.99
C CYS A 196 -2.00 -17.91 34.24
N GLN A 197 -2.16 -18.88 35.14
CA GLN A 197 -2.90 -18.69 36.40
C GLN A 197 -2.25 -17.64 37.30
N HIS A 198 -0.92 -17.64 37.39
CA HIS A 198 -0.18 -16.64 38.16
C HIS A 198 -0.32 -15.22 37.56
N VAL A 199 -0.38 -15.10 36.23
CA VAL A 199 -0.59 -13.82 35.55
C VAL A 199 -2.01 -13.28 35.76
N LEU A 200 -3.00 -14.17 35.81
CA LEU A 200 -4.42 -13.82 36.00
C LEU A 200 -4.80 -13.63 37.47
N ALA A 201 -3.88 -13.86 38.41
CA ALA A 201 -4.14 -13.74 39.84
C ALA A 201 -4.39 -12.27 40.25
N PRO A 202 -5.42 -11.99 41.08
CA PRO A 202 -5.82 -10.61 41.43
C PRO A 202 -4.76 -9.82 42.22
N ASP A 203 -3.80 -10.50 42.83
CA ASP A 203 -2.69 -9.99 43.63
C ASP A 203 -1.39 -9.81 42.82
N SER A 204 -1.44 -10.00 41.50
CA SER A 204 -0.32 -9.73 40.61
C SER A 204 0.00 -8.23 40.62
N ASP A 205 1.15 -7.87 41.21
CA ASP A 205 1.66 -6.49 41.39
C ASP A 205 1.94 -5.72 40.08
N GLY A 206 1.47 -6.21 38.93
CA GLY A 206 1.70 -5.61 37.60
C GLY A 206 3.17 -5.66 37.14
N ASN A 207 4.05 -6.31 37.90
CA ASN A 207 5.48 -6.38 37.65
C ASN A 207 5.81 -7.70 36.91
N TRP A 208 5.79 -7.65 35.58
CA TRP A 208 5.99 -8.77 34.64
C TRP A 208 7.43 -9.35 34.60
N ALA A 209 8.10 -9.51 35.75
CA ALA A 209 9.56 -9.56 35.76
C ALA A 209 10.23 -10.92 35.98
N GLN A 210 9.52 -12.04 36.09
CA GLN A 210 10.19 -13.34 36.22
C GLN A 210 9.59 -14.38 35.27
N PHE A 211 10.07 -14.35 34.02
CA PHE A 211 10.02 -15.55 33.18
C PHE A 211 10.86 -16.64 33.86
N PRO A 212 10.37 -17.89 33.93
CA PRO A 212 11.19 -19.00 34.40
C PRO A 212 12.40 -19.17 33.50
N ASP A 213 13.48 -19.72 34.05
CA ASP A 213 14.73 -19.95 33.30
C ASP A 213 14.44 -20.65 31.96
N PRO A 214 15.09 -20.20 30.87
CA PRO A 214 14.91 -20.80 29.57
C PRO A 214 15.21 -22.30 29.66
N PRO A 215 14.43 -23.17 28.99
CA PRO A 215 14.71 -24.59 29.00
C PRO A 215 16.12 -24.80 28.47
N MET A 216 17.01 -25.31 29.31
CA MET A 216 18.31 -25.78 28.84
C MET A 216 18.06 -27.04 28.03
N GLN A 217 18.60 -27.08 26.82
CA GLN A 217 18.58 -28.26 25.97
C GLN A 217 19.52 -29.30 26.61
N SER A 218 19.01 -30.05 27.57
CA SER A 218 19.62 -31.28 28.06
C SER A 218 18.82 -32.46 27.51
N ASP A 219 19.52 -33.28 26.73
CA ASP A 219 19.21 -34.58 26.09
C ASP A 219 17.82 -35.21 26.33
#